data_AF-A0A8T7E786-F1
#
_entry.id   AF-A0A8T7E786-F1
#
_cell.length_a   1.000
_cell.length_b   1.000
_cell.length_c   1.000
_cell.angle_alpha   90.00
_cell.angle_beta   90.00
_cell.angle_gamma   90.00
#
_symmetry.space_group_name_H-M   'P 1'
#
loop_
_entity.id
_entity.type
_entity.pdbx_description
1 polymer ?
#
loop_
_entity_poly.entity_id
_entity_poly.type
_entity_poly.pdbx_seq_one_letter_code
_entity_poly.pdbx_strand_id
1 'polypeptide(L)'
;MIPDIPAWARQSLSPDVHDFFDVRQMHRDGKTQIQLPDLKQLKGWAKSHGWPTPWFGFEKAFMAKLFESKETFSLALHESGINILIPIEEYTLTVERLQELDALYEEREDMGALGQRPTRWGTLVSNLREIRRLVEAGVKVKIEGTETVLTTWQGFYDWAHGRYHMLEDGYDSWIGDDNS
;
A
#
# COMPACT_ATOMS: atom_id res chain seq x y z
N MET A 1 -7.17 -0.77 11.01
CA MET A 1 -6.48 0.44 10.54
C MET A 1 -6.18 0.18 9.08
N ILE A 2 -6.51 1.10 8.16
CA ILE A 2 -6.16 0.94 6.74
C ILE A 2 -4.64 1.05 6.68
N PRO A 3 -3.90 0.07 6.12
CA PRO A 3 -2.47 0.25 5.91
C PRO A 3 -2.28 1.51 5.06
N ASP A 4 -1.52 2.49 5.56
CA ASP A 4 -1.24 3.69 4.78
C ASP A 4 -0.23 3.34 3.69
N ILE A 5 -0.75 2.87 2.56
CA ILE A 5 0.05 2.47 1.40
C ILE A 5 0.74 3.73 0.88
N PRO A 6 2.07 3.76 0.70
CA PRO A 6 2.74 4.93 0.17
C PRO A 6 2.13 5.38 -1.17
N ALA A 7 2.03 6.69 -1.39
CA ALA A 7 1.41 7.24 -2.61
C ALA A 7 2.08 6.74 -3.90
N TRP A 8 3.39 6.49 -3.86
CA TRP A 8 4.17 5.96 -4.98
C TRP A 8 3.86 4.49 -5.30
N ALA A 9 3.29 3.74 -4.35
CA ALA A 9 2.91 2.33 -4.50
C ALA A 9 1.44 2.16 -4.89
N ARG A 10 0.78 3.24 -5.33
CA ARG A 10 -0.59 3.23 -5.82
C ARG A 10 -0.57 3.44 -7.33
N GLN A 11 -1.43 2.71 -8.04
CA GLN A 11 -1.67 2.89 -9.46
C GLN A 11 -3.15 3.18 -9.71
N SER A 12 -3.41 3.96 -10.76
CA SER A 12 -4.77 4.16 -11.25
C SER A 12 -5.30 2.86 -11.83
N LEU A 13 -6.52 2.53 -11.44
CA LEU A 13 -7.21 1.36 -11.93
C LEU A 13 -7.46 1.48 -13.43
N SER A 14 -6.97 0.50 -14.18
CA SER A 14 -7.35 0.30 -15.57
C SER A 14 -8.39 -0.83 -15.67
N PRO A 15 -9.61 -0.57 -16.21
CA PRO A 15 -10.67 -1.58 -16.34
C PRO A 15 -10.35 -2.68 -17.35
N ASP A 16 -9.36 -2.47 -18.23
CA ASP A 16 -8.89 -3.48 -19.20
C ASP A 16 -7.93 -4.49 -18.58
N VAL A 17 -7.32 -4.15 -17.45
CA VAL A 17 -6.27 -4.95 -16.78
C VAL A 17 -6.80 -5.64 -15.53
N HIS A 18 -7.69 -4.99 -14.78
CA HIS A 18 -8.11 -5.46 -13.46
C HIS A 18 -9.53 -6.00 -13.48
N ASP A 19 -9.74 -7.19 -12.91
CA ASP A 19 -11.06 -7.79 -12.82
C ASP A 19 -11.93 -7.12 -11.73
N PHE A 20 -13.22 -7.01 -12.02
CA PHE A 20 -14.20 -6.41 -11.10
C PHE A 20 -14.24 -7.11 -9.74
N PHE A 21 -14.17 -8.43 -9.70
CA PHE A 21 -14.23 -9.19 -8.44
C PHE A 21 -13.02 -8.90 -7.56
N ASP A 22 -11.83 -8.78 -8.15
CA ASP A 22 -10.60 -8.45 -7.44
C ASP A 22 -10.67 -7.05 -6.83
N VAL A 23 -11.08 -6.04 -7.62
CA VAL A 23 -11.19 -4.67 -7.12
C VAL A 23 -12.26 -4.54 -6.03
N ARG A 24 -13.38 -5.24 -6.19
CA ARG A 24 -14.44 -5.27 -5.16
C ARG A 24 -13.94 -5.90 -3.87
N GLN A 25 -13.12 -6.95 -3.95
CA GLN A 25 -12.52 -7.58 -2.78
C GLN A 25 -11.49 -6.63 -2.13
N MET A 26 -10.62 -6.01 -2.92
CA MET A 26 -9.67 -4.99 -2.41
C MET A 26 -10.40 -3.85 -1.70
N HIS A 27 -11.55 -3.39 -2.20
CA HIS A 27 -12.34 -2.34 -1.56
C HIS A 27 -12.89 -2.79 -0.20
N ARG A 28 -13.36 -4.03 -0.09
CA ARG A 28 -13.81 -4.60 1.19
C ARG A 28 -12.67 -4.72 2.20
N ASP A 29 -11.48 -5.03 1.72
CA ASP A 29 -10.27 -5.14 2.53
C ASP A 29 -9.67 -3.76 2.88
N GLY A 30 -10.28 -2.67 2.41
CA GLY A 30 -9.82 -1.30 2.66
C GLY A 30 -8.55 -0.91 1.90
N LYS A 31 -8.22 -1.64 0.82
CA LYS A 31 -6.99 -1.48 0.04
C LYS A 31 -7.13 -0.53 -1.16
N THR A 32 -8.34 -0.06 -1.42
CA THR A 32 -8.64 0.87 -2.52
C THR A 32 -8.85 2.29 -1.99
N GLN A 33 -8.42 3.28 -2.75
CA GLN A 33 -8.80 4.67 -2.52
C GLN A 33 -9.60 5.19 -3.70
N ILE A 34 -10.84 5.61 -3.45
CA ILE A 34 -11.73 6.14 -4.49
C ILE A 34 -11.75 7.65 -4.38
N GLN A 35 -11.21 8.32 -5.41
CA GLN A 35 -11.28 9.75 -5.57
C GLN A 35 -12.56 10.09 -6.32
N LEU A 36 -13.45 10.80 -5.63
CA LEU A 36 -14.69 11.29 -6.22
C LEU A 36 -14.43 12.66 -6.87
N PRO A 37 -15.01 12.94 -8.05
CA PRO A 37 -15.03 14.29 -8.60
C PRO A 37 -15.97 15.19 -7.78
N ASP A 38 -16.19 16.42 -8.26
CA ASP A 38 -17.12 17.35 -7.63
C ASP A 38 -18.49 16.69 -7.39
N LEU A 39 -18.98 16.78 -6.14
CA LEU A 39 -20.19 16.07 -5.73
C LEU A 39 -21.43 16.49 -6.50
N LYS A 40 -21.51 17.75 -6.97
CA LYS A 40 -22.65 18.21 -7.77
C LYS A 40 -22.60 17.60 -9.17
N GLN A 41 -21.41 17.51 -9.77
CA GLN A 41 -21.21 16.82 -11.05
C GLN A 41 -21.53 15.33 -10.92
N LEU A 42 -21.01 14.67 -9.89
CA LEU A 42 -21.23 13.23 -9.66
C LEU A 42 -22.71 12.91 -9.41
N LYS A 43 -23.42 13.75 -8.64
CA LYS A 43 -24.88 13.62 -8.45
C LYS A 43 -25.64 13.84 -9.76
N GLY A 44 -25.22 14.80 -10.58
CA GLY A 44 -25.80 15.04 -11.90
C GLY A 44 -25.66 13.83 -12.81
N TRP A 45 -24.46 13.27 -12.90
CA TRP A 45 -24.16 12.06 -13.66
C TRP A 45 -24.94 10.84 -13.13
N ALA A 46 -24.96 10.64 -11.82
CA ALA A 46 -25.71 9.54 -11.21
C ALA A 46 -27.20 9.65 -11.55
N LYS A 47 -27.77 10.86 -11.48
CA LYS A 47 -29.18 11.09 -11.83
C LYS A 47 -29.46 10.83 -13.30
N SER A 48 -28.59 11.20 -14.24
CA SER A 48 -28.80 10.95 -15.67
C SER A 48 -28.78 9.46 -16.02
N HIS A 49 -28.08 8.65 -15.22
CA HIS A 49 -28.01 7.19 -15.38
C HIS A 49 -29.01 6.43 -14.50
N GLY A 50 -29.93 7.12 -13.82
CA GLY A 50 -30.94 6.49 -12.96
C GLY A 50 -30.40 5.91 -11.66
N TRP A 51 -29.22 6.33 -11.21
CA TRP A 51 -28.61 5.89 -9.95
C TRP A 51 -29.21 6.62 -8.74
N PRO A 52 -29.20 5.98 -7.55
CA PRO A 52 -29.75 6.57 -6.34
C PRO A 52 -29.00 7.86 -5.96
N THR A 53 -29.74 8.96 -5.81
CA THR A 53 -29.20 10.28 -5.46
C THR A 53 -29.85 10.84 -4.18
N PRO A 54 -29.75 10.13 -3.04
CA PRO A 54 -30.37 10.59 -1.81
C PRO A 54 -29.74 11.90 -1.31
N TRP A 55 -30.55 12.72 -0.65
CA TRP A 55 -30.11 14.01 -0.11
C TRP A 55 -29.04 13.84 0.98
N PHE A 56 -29.18 12.80 1.80
CA PHE A 56 -28.20 12.38 2.80
C PHE A 56 -27.61 11.02 2.42
N GLY A 57 -26.30 10.84 2.61
CA GLY A 57 -25.63 9.56 2.35
C GLY A 57 -25.44 9.21 0.87
N PHE A 58 -25.39 10.19 -0.03
CA PHE A 58 -25.17 9.98 -1.46
C PHE A 58 -23.93 9.13 -1.74
N GLU A 59 -22.79 9.44 -1.14
CA GLU A 59 -21.53 8.69 -1.37
C GLU A 59 -21.70 7.22 -1.03
N LYS A 60 -22.35 6.89 0.09
CA LYS A 60 -22.62 5.49 0.47
C LYS A 60 -23.52 4.79 -0.55
N ALA A 61 -24.58 5.45 -1.00
CA ALA A 61 -25.47 4.91 -2.03
C ALA A 61 -24.76 4.73 -3.38
N PHE A 62 -23.90 5.69 -3.73
CA PHE A 62 -23.06 5.64 -4.92
C PHE A 62 -22.10 4.47 -4.86
N MET A 63 -21.35 4.29 -3.76
CA MET A 63 -20.43 3.15 -3.60
C MET A 63 -21.16 1.81 -3.63
N ALA A 64 -22.34 1.73 -3.02
CA ALA A 64 -23.16 0.52 -3.08
C ALA A 64 -23.58 0.17 -4.52
N LYS A 65 -23.94 1.18 -5.31
CA LYS A 65 -24.30 1.02 -6.72
C LYS A 65 -23.08 0.73 -7.60
N LEU A 66 -21.95 1.38 -7.34
CA LEU A 66 -20.67 1.19 -8.03
C LEU A 66 -20.25 -0.28 -7.99
N PHE A 67 -20.34 -0.92 -6.82
CA PHE A 67 -19.96 -2.32 -6.60
C PHE A 67 -21.13 -3.32 -6.66
N GLU A 68 -22.24 -2.93 -7.28
CA GLU A 68 -23.41 -3.80 -7.49
C GLU A 68 -23.13 -4.86 -8.56
N SER A 69 -22.64 -4.44 -9.73
CA SER A 69 -22.31 -5.31 -10.85
C SER A 69 -21.08 -4.84 -11.63
N LYS A 70 -20.56 -5.69 -12.52
CA LYS A 70 -19.44 -5.35 -13.40
C LYS A 70 -19.82 -4.21 -14.36
N GLU A 71 -21.06 -4.21 -14.85
CA GLU A 71 -21.59 -3.22 -15.78
C GLU A 71 -21.68 -1.83 -15.13
N THR A 72 -22.21 -1.75 -13.90
CA THR A 72 -22.28 -0.47 -13.17
C THR A 72 -20.89 0.06 -12.85
N PHE A 73 -19.97 -0.84 -12.54
CA PHE A 73 -18.59 -0.51 -12.23
C PHE A 73 -17.85 0.06 -13.44
N SER A 74 -17.87 -0.65 -14.57
CA SER A 74 -17.25 -0.19 -15.82
C SER A 74 -17.86 1.13 -16.29
N LEU A 75 -19.18 1.28 -16.25
CA LEU A 75 -19.85 2.53 -16.63
C LEU A 75 -19.36 3.72 -15.79
N ALA A 76 -19.29 3.56 -14.47
CA ALA A 76 -18.82 4.63 -13.60
C ALA A 76 -17.34 4.96 -13.83
N LEU A 77 -16.47 3.96 -14.00
CA LEU A 77 -15.05 4.20 -14.27
C LEU A 77 -14.82 5.00 -15.55
N HIS A 78 -15.59 4.74 -16.61
CA HIS A 78 -15.40 5.43 -17.88
C HIS A 78 -16.05 6.80 -17.93
N GLU A 79 -17.21 6.98 -17.29
CA GLU A 79 -18.05 8.16 -17.55
C GLU A 79 -18.26 9.08 -16.35
N SER A 80 -18.15 8.57 -15.11
CA SER A 80 -18.49 9.36 -13.93
C SER A 80 -17.37 10.31 -13.48
N GLY A 81 -16.16 10.14 -14.01
CA GLY A 81 -14.98 10.91 -13.62
C GLY A 81 -14.36 10.50 -12.28
N ILE A 82 -14.78 9.36 -11.71
CA ILE A 82 -14.12 8.77 -10.55
C ILE A 82 -12.74 8.24 -10.93
N ASN A 83 -11.80 8.31 -10.00
CA ASN A 83 -10.52 7.65 -10.11
C ASN A 83 -10.33 6.68 -8.94
N ILE A 84 -10.11 5.41 -9.24
CA ILE A 84 -9.85 4.38 -8.23
C ILE A 84 -8.36 4.12 -8.22
N LEU A 85 -7.72 4.32 -7.07
CA LEU A 85 -6.34 3.95 -6.84
C LEU A 85 -6.29 2.61 -6.10
N ILE A 86 -5.47 1.71 -6.61
CA ILE A 86 -5.21 0.39 -6.02
C ILE A 86 -3.70 0.21 -5.83
N PRO A 87 -3.24 -0.76 -5.02
CA PRO A 87 -1.82 -1.06 -4.90
C PRO A 87 -1.26 -1.52 -6.26
N ILE A 88 0.02 -1.24 -6.51
CA ILE A 88 0.75 -1.87 -7.62
C ILE A 88 0.80 -3.40 -7.45
N GLU A 89 0.83 -4.16 -8.54
CA GLU A 89 0.86 -5.63 -8.43
C GLU A 89 2.21 -6.14 -7.94
N GLU A 90 3.29 -5.57 -8.45
CA GLU A 90 4.66 -5.97 -8.17
C GLU A 90 5.55 -4.75 -7.97
N TYR A 91 6.39 -4.82 -6.94
CA TYR A 91 7.47 -3.87 -6.68
C TYR A 91 8.79 -4.64 -6.69
N THR A 92 9.78 -4.14 -7.44
CA THR A 92 11.14 -4.69 -7.38
C THR A 92 11.98 -3.84 -6.44
N LEU A 93 12.43 -4.46 -5.35
CA LEU A 93 13.44 -3.90 -4.47
C LEU A 93 14.81 -4.04 -5.15
N THR A 94 15.31 -2.93 -5.68
CA THR A 94 16.52 -2.93 -6.51
C THR A 94 17.79 -3.17 -5.69
N VAL A 95 18.87 -3.54 -6.37
CA VAL A 95 20.19 -3.72 -5.74
C VAL A 95 20.66 -2.42 -5.08
N GLU A 96 20.46 -1.27 -5.71
CA GLU A 96 20.84 0.03 -5.14
C GLU A 96 20.05 0.30 -3.85
N ARG A 97 18.74 0.04 -3.86
CA ARG A 97 17.91 0.23 -2.67
C ARG A 97 18.29 -0.72 -1.55
N LEU A 98 18.66 -1.95 -1.86
CA LEU A 98 19.21 -2.90 -0.87
C LEU A 98 20.51 -2.39 -0.26
N GLN A 99 21.44 -1.89 -1.10
CA GLN A 99 22.71 -1.33 -0.62
C GLN A 99 22.50 -0.12 0.28
N GLU A 100 21.51 0.73 -0.01
CA GLU A 100 21.14 1.84 0.88
C GLU A 100 20.67 1.33 2.25
N LEU A 101 19.81 0.31 2.29
CA LEU A 101 19.33 -0.28 3.54
C LEU A 101 20.48 -0.92 4.34
N ASP A 102 21.39 -1.63 3.65
CA ASP A 102 22.57 -2.22 4.27
C ASP A 102 23.52 -1.15 4.81
N ALA A 103 23.72 -0.06 4.08
CA ALA A 103 24.54 1.05 4.56
C ALA A 103 23.95 1.68 5.82
N LEU A 104 22.63 1.87 5.89
CA LEU A 104 21.95 2.34 7.09
C LEU A 104 22.08 1.35 8.26
N TYR A 105 22.10 0.05 7.96
CA TYR A 105 22.28 -1.00 8.95
C TYR A 105 23.70 -1.05 9.49
N GLU A 106 24.72 -0.81 8.66
CA GLU A 106 26.15 -0.86 9.02
C GLU A 106 26.67 0.47 9.58
N GLU A 107 25.98 1.58 9.38
CA GLU A 107 26.43 2.89 9.86
C GLU A 107 26.54 2.90 11.39
N ARG A 108 27.77 3.07 11.87
CA ARG A 108 28.10 3.20 13.29
C ARG A 108 28.87 4.49 13.50
N GLU A 109 28.51 5.21 14.55
CA GLU A 109 29.31 6.31 15.06
C GLU A 109 30.19 5.80 16.20
N ASP A 110 31.48 6.15 16.13
CA ASP A 110 32.42 5.87 17.20
C ASP A 110 32.19 6.83 18.36
N MET A 111 31.77 6.28 19.50
CA MET A 111 31.54 7.02 20.74
C MET A 111 32.75 6.94 21.69
N GLY A 112 33.92 6.55 21.18
CA GLY A 112 35.16 6.42 21.95
C GLY A 112 35.08 5.29 22.98
N ALA A 113 35.25 5.60 24.26
CA ALA A 113 35.27 4.60 25.34
C ALA A 113 33.94 3.83 25.51
N LEU A 114 32.84 4.34 24.94
CA LEU A 114 31.52 3.70 24.95
C LEU A 114 31.31 2.74 23.77
N GLY A 115 32.31 2.57 22.90
CA GLY A 115 32.24 1.72 21.72
C GLY A 115 31.52 2.38 20.55
N GLN A 116 31.00 1.54 19.63
CA GLN A 116 30.28 1.99 18.44
C GLN A 116 28.77 1.92 18.66
N ARG A 117 28.05 2.97 18.25
CA ARG A 117 26.58 3.00 18.34
C ARG A 117 25.95 3.14 16.95
N PRO A 118 24.87 2.38 16.65
CA PRO A 118 24.08 2.63 15.45
C PRO A 118 23.37 3.98 15.53
N THR A 119 23.51 4.80 14.48
CA THR A 119 22.93 6.15 14.41
C THR A 119 21.69 6.24 13.52
N ARG A 120 21.58 5.35 12.53
CA ARG A 120 20.53 5.43 11.49
C ARG A 120 19.53 4.29 11.48
N TRP A 121 19.51 3.46 12.52
CA TRP A 121 18.56 2.37 12.63
C TRP A 121 17.10 2.85 12.60
N GLY A 122 16.78 4.02 13.16
CA GLY A 122 15.42 4.59 13.02
C GLY A 122 14.99 4.79 11.56
N THR A 123 15.90 5.29 10.72
CA THR A 123 15.67 5.46 9.28
C THR A 123 15.53 4.11 8.57
N LEU A 124 16.39 3.15 8.90
CA LEU A 124 16.30 1.78 8.39
C LEU A 124 14.93 1.17 8.72
N VAL A 125 14.51 1.23 9.98
CA VAL A 125 13.21 0.74 10.45
C VAL A 125 12.07 1.39 9.68
N SER A 126 12.10 2.72 9.51
CA SER A 126 11.07 3.43 8.74
C SER A 126 10.98 2.93 7.30
N ASN A 127 12.12 2.73 6.62
CA ASN A 127 12.15 2.22 5.26
C ASN A 127 11.65 0.76 5.18
N LEU A 128 11.98 -0.07 6.16
CA LEU A 128 11.49 -1.44 6.24
C LEU A 128 9.97 -1.48 6.51
N ARG A 129 9.43 -0.56 7.30
CA ARG A 129 7.97 -0.40 7.50
C ARG A 129 7.25 -0.02 6.20
N GLU A 130 7.87 0.75 5.31
CA GLU A 130 7.29 1.00 3.99
C GLU A 130 7.17 -0.30 3.18
N ILE A 131 8.25 -1.10 3.12
CA ILE A 131 8.25 -2.39 2.40
C ILE A 131 7.22 -3.35 3.02
N ARG A 132 7.12 -3.42 4.35
CA ARG A 132 6.07 -4.15 5.06
C ARG A 132 4.68 -3.77 4.54
N ARG A 133 4.37 -2.47 4.50
CA ARG A 133 3.05 -1.97 4.10
C ARG A 133 2.69 -2.37 2.67
N LEU A 134 3.68 -2.48 1.78
CA LEU A 134 3.47 -3.02 0.43
C LEU A 134 2.97 -4.47 0.50
N VAL A 135 3.68 -5.31 1.25
CA VAL A 135 3.36 -6.73 1.34
C VAL A 135 2.00 -6.94 2.03
N GLU A 136 1.68 -6.18 3.07
CA GLU A 136 0.35 -6.20 3.72
C GLU A 136 -0.76 -5.71 2.77
N ALA A 137 -0.44 -4.75 1.89
CA ALA A 137 -1.33 -4.32 0.82
C ALA A 137 -1.52 -5.40 -0.26
N GLY A 138 -0.72 -6.47 -0.27
CA GLY A 138 -0.78 -7.55 -1.25
C GLY A 138 0.10 -7.31 -2.48
N VAL A 139 0.97 -6.29 -2.43
CA VAL A 139 2.01 -6.07 -3.45
C VAL A 139 3.04 -7.20 -3.34
N LYS A 140 3.39 -7.82 -4.46
CA LYS A 140 4.52 -8.76 -4.51
C LYS A 140 5.82 -7.96 -4.52
N VAL A 141 6.64 -8.12 -3.49
CA VAL A 141 7.96 -7.47 -3.44
C VAL A 141 9.03 -8.44 -3.89
N LYS A 142 9.54 -8.27 -5.11
CA LYS A 142 10.64 -9.06 -5.66
C LYS A 142 11.97 -8.45 -5.26
N ILE A 143 12.91 -9.27 -4.82
CA ILE A 143 14.27 -8.81 -4.49
C ILE A 143 15.16 -9.01 -5.70
N GLU A 144 15.67 -7.91 -6.26
CA GLU A 144 16.51 -7.96 -7.45
C GLU A 144 17.76 -8.83 -7.23
N GLY A 145 18.12 -9.60 -8.26
CA GLY A 145 19.26 -10.51 -8.19
C GLY A 145 19.03 -11.79 -7.38
N THR A 146 17.81 -12.03 -6.87
CA THR A 146 17.46 -13.26 -6.14
C THR A 146 16.16 -13.88 -6.64
N GLU A 147 15.90 -15.14 -6.24
CA GLU A 147 14.61 -15.80 -6.44
C GLU A 147 13.56 -15.41 -5.38
N THR A 148 13.93 -14.56 -4.42
CA THR A 148 13.07 -14.21 -3.28
C THR A 148 11.95 -13.27 -3.74
N VAL A 149 10.72 -13.66 -3.45
CA VAL A 149 9.52 -12.84 -3.64
C VAL A 149 8.74 -12.82 -2.34
N LEU A 150 8.61 -11.63 -1.75
CA LEU A 150 7.89 -11.40 -0.52
C LEU A 150 6.42 -11.13 -0.85
N THR A 151 5.54 -12.01 -0.37
CA THR A 151 4.10 -11.97 -0.67
C THR A 151 3.24 -11.95 0.58
N THR A 152 3.84 -12.16 1.76
CA THR A 152 3.15 -12.19 3.05
C THR A 152 3.95 -11.46 4.11
N TRP A 153 3.24 -10.92 5.10
CA TRP A 153 3.86 -10.31 6.28
C TRP A 153 4.95 -11.20 6.88
N GLN A 154 4.65 -12.48 7.09
CA GLN A 154 5.62 -13.42 7.67
C GLN A 154 6.86 -13.59 6.78
N GLY A 155 6.68 -13.71 5.46
CA GLY A 155 7.82 -13.82 4.54
C GLY A 155 8.70 -12.58 4.54
N PHE A 156 8.10 -11.39 4.62
CA PHE A 156 8.85 -10.14 4.80
C PHE A 156 9.57 -10.11 6.15
N TYR A 157 8.90 -10.50 7.23
CA TYR A 157 9.46 -10.54 8.58
C TYR A 157 10.69 -11.45 8.62
N ASP A 158 10.56 -12.70 8.17
CA ASP A 158 11.66 -13.67 8.15
C ASP A 158 12.85 -13.16 7.31
N TRP A 159 12.57 -12.54 6.17
CA TRP A 159 13.58 -11.93 5.32
C TRP A 159 14.31 -10.76 6.01
N ALA A 160 13.56 -9.83 6.59
CA ALA A 160 14.12 -8.65 7.24
C ALA A 160 14.96 -9.04 8.45
N HIS A 161 14.49 -10.00 9.25
CA HIS A 161 15.23 -10.52 10.41
C HIS A 161 16.48 -11.29 10.01
N GLY A 162 16.41 -12.13 8.98
CA GLY A 162 17.59 -12.83 8.48
C GLY A 162 18.69 -11.89 7.99
N ARG A 163 18.33 -10.73 7.42
CA ARG A 163 19.28 -9.74 6.91
C ARG A 163 19.79 -8.77 7.99
N TYR A 164 18.91 -8.33 8.88
CA TYR A 164 19.16 -7.25 9.86
C TYR A 164 18.99 -7.74 11.30
N HIS A 165 19.58 -8.90 11.61
CA HIS A 165 19.40 -9.63 12.87
C HIS A 165 19.62 -8.80 14.15
N MET A 166 20.55 -7.85 14.16
CA MET A 166 20.82 -7.06 15.37
C MET A 166 19.73 -6.02 15.69
N LEU A 167 18.74 -5.82 14.82
CA LEU A 167 17.58 -4.98 15.14
C LEU A 167 16.73 -5.58 16.28
N GLU A 168 16.84 -6.89 16.54
CA GLU A 168 16.17 -7.57 17.67
C GLU A 168 16.70 -7.13 19.04
N ASP A 169 17.99 -6.81 19.16
CA ASP A 169 18.62 -6.46 20.45
C ASP A 169 18.09 -5.11 21.03
N GLY A 170 17.26 -4.40 20.27
CA GLY A 170 16.69 -3.11 20.64
C GLY A 170 15.24 -3.14 21.15
N TYR A 171 14.29 -3.75 20.41
CA TYR A 171 12.84 -3.72 20.69
C TYR A 171 12.08 -4.56 19.65
N ASP A 172 11.55 -5.74 19.98
CA ASP A 172 10.74 -6.58 19.04
C ASP A 172 9.52 -5.85 18.41
N SER A 173 9.07 -4.74 19.00
CA SER A 173 8.00 -3.90 18.47
C SER A 173 8.39 -3.06 17.25
N TRP A 174 9.68 -2.98 16.89
CA TRP A 174 10.18 -2.01 15.90
C TRP A 174 9.55 -2.17 14.51
N ILE A 175 9.20 -3.40 14.12
CA ILE A 175 8.63 -3.67 12.79
C ILE A 175 7.11 -3.79 12.80
N GLY A 176 6.51 -4.13 13.95
CA GLY A 176 5.09 -4.44 14.15
C GLY A 176 4.22 -3.25 14.56
N ASP A 177 4.76 -2.32 15.35
CA ASP A 177 3.99 -1.19 15.88
C ASP A 177 4.16 0.08 15.04
N ASP A 178 3.06 0.58 14.47
CA ASP A 178 3.00 1.91 13.87
C ASP A 178 2.95 3.05 14.93
N ASN A 179 2.82 2.68 16.21
CA ASN A 179 2.76 3.61 17.34
C ASN A 179 4.13 3.70 18.04
N SER A 180 4.98 4.63 17.59
CA SER A 180 6.16 5.07 18.32
C SER A 180 6.35 6.57 18.15
#